data_AF-A0A357MB69-F1
#
_entry.id   AF-A0A357MB69-F1
#
_cell.length_a   1.000
_cell.length_b   1.000
_cell.length_c   1.000
_cell.angle_alpha   90.00
_cell.angle_beta   90.00
_cell.angle_gamma   90.00
#
_symmetry.space_group_name_H-M   'P 1'
#
loop_
_entity.id
_entity.type
_entity.pdbx_description
1 polymer ?
#
loop_
_entity_poly.entity_id
_entity_poly.type
_entity_poly.pdbx_seq_one_letter_code
_entity_poly.pdbx_strand_id
1 'polypeptide(L)' 'EAVLEAMNTDEEHWQEVGELKMSESTTYIGRAVAALAVDPEVMSMSSEPQQVGKLAKKYGFTDIDGRIIPSFIM' A
#
# COMPACT_ATOMS: atom_id res chain seq x y z
N GLU A 1 15.00 3.72 -0.35
CA GLU A 1 13.84 4.34 0.34
C GLU A 1 14.33 4.94 1.65
N ALA A 2 13.87 6.14 2.04
CA ALA A 2 14.39 6.85 3.22
C ALA A 2 14.07 6.14 4.56
N VAL A 3 12.92 5.45 4.66
CA VAL A 3 12.53 4.69 5.86
C VAL A 3 13.44 3.48 6.03
N LEU A 4 13.68 2.72 4.97
CA LEU A 4 14.55 1.55 5.00
C LEU A 4 16.00 1.93 5.37
N GLU A 5 16.51 3.02 4.80
CA GLU A 5 17.83 3.56 5.15
C GLU A 5 17.91 3.96 6.64
N ALA A 6 16.89 4.67 7.16
CA ALA A 6 16.85 5.06 8.56
C ALA A 6 16.79 3.85 9.52
N MET A 7 16.20 2.74 9.09
CA MET A 7 16.09 1.50 9.85
C MET A 7 17.24 0.52 9.57
N ASN A 8 18.25 0.90 8.79
CA ASN A 8 19.37 0.05 8.36
C ASN A 8 18.91 -1.29 7.75
N THR A 9 17.90 -1.23 6.88
CA THR A 9 17.33 -2.40 6.20
C THR A 9 17.12 -2.13 4.70
N ASP A 10 16.57 -3.09 3.97
CA ASP A 10 16.33 -3.04 2.53
C ASP A 10 14.95 -3.63 2.17
N GLU A 11 14.60 -3.63 0.87
CA GLU A 11 13.31 -4.10 0.39
C GLU A 11 13.08 -5.61 0.60
N GLU A 12 14.15 -6.38 0.80
CA GLU A 12 14.09 -7.83 1.00
C GLU A 12 13.92 -8.18 2.49
N HIS A 13 14.46 -7.37 3.41
CA HIS A 13 14.58 -7.71 4.83
C HIS A 13 13.76 -6.82 5.79
N TRP A 14 13.09 -5.76 5.32
CA TRP A 14 12.40 -4.80 6.19
C TRP A 14 11.35 -5.41 7.14
N GLN A 15 10.76 -6.55 6.78
CA GLN A 15 9.78 -7.25 7.61
C GLN A 15 10.37 -7.85 8.89
N GLU A 16 11.69 -8.03 8.93
CA GLU A 16 12.43 -8.48 10.11
C GLU A 16 12.54 -7.36 11.16
N VAL A 17 12.38 -6.10 10.75
CA VAL A 17 12.34 -4.94 11.65
C VAL A 17 10.97 -4.87 12.32
N GLY A 18 10.95 -5.02 13.64
CA GLY A 18 9.71 -5.07 14.42
C GLY A 18 8.79 -3.86 14.23
N GLU A 19 9.36 -2.67 14.05
CA GLU A 19 8.62 -1.43 13.80
C GLU A 19 7.94 -1.39 12.43
N LEU A 20 8.49 -2.11 11.45
CA LEU A 20 7.96 -2.14 10.09
C LEU A 20 7.05 -3.35 9.84
N LYS A 21 6.94 -4.31 10.76
CA LYS A 21 6.19 -5.56 10.53
C LYS A 21 4.73 -5.37 10.08
N MET A 22 4.10 -4.28 10.53
CA MET A 22 2.73 -3.90 10.18
C MET A 22 2.65 -2.84 9.07
N SER A 23 3.80 -2.40 8.54
CA SER A 23 3.88 -1.48 7.42
C SER A 23 3.59 -2.18 6.09
N GLU A 24 3.45 -1.36 5.07
CA GLU A 24 3.26 -1.71 3.68
C GLU A 24 4.42 -1.16 2.83
N SER A 25 4.69 -1.75 1.67
CA SER A 25 5.71 -1.23 0.77
C SER A 25 5.25 0.05 0.06
N THR A 26 6.21 0.89 -0.33
CA THR A 26 5.94 2.04 -1.22
C THR A 26 5.31 1.58 -2.55
N THR A 27 5.68 0.40 -3.05
CA THR A 27 5.11 -0.19 -4.26
C THR A 27 3.61 -0.48 -4.12
N TYR A 28 3.13 -0.91 -2.95
CA TYR A 28 1.70 -1.16 -2.71
C TYR A 28 0.86 0.10 -2.87
N ILE A 29 1.36 1.23 -2.37
CA ILE A 29 0.74 2.55 -2.56
C ILE A 29 0.76 2.95 -4.05
N GLY A 30 1.89 2.76 -4.73
CA GLY A 30 2.02 3.05 -6.17
C GLY A 30 1.02 2.26 -7.02
N ARG A 31 0.75 0.99 -6.68
CA ARG A 31 -0.26 0.16 -7.35
C ARG A 31 -1.67 0.73 -7.20
N ALA A 32 -2.04 1.27 -6.03
CA ALA A 32 -3.31 1.97 -5.85
C ALA A 32 -3.41 3.21 -6.75
N VAL A 33 -2.36 4.03 -6.82
CA VAL A 33 -2.34 5.22 -7.68
C VAL A 33 -2.49 4.84 -9.15
N ALA A 34 -1.76 3.83 -9.60
CA ALA A 34 -1.86 3.33 -10.97
C ALA A 34 -3.26 2.79 -11.29
N ALA A 35 -3.89 2.04 -10.36
CA ALA A 35 -5.23 1.51 -10.54
C ALA A 35 -6.29 2.62 -10.62
N LEU A 36 -6.20 3.65 -9.77
CA LEU A 36 -7.09 4.81 -9.83
C LEU A 36 -6.90 5.62 -11.13
N ALA A 37 -5.65 5.78 -11.59
CA ALA A 37 -5.34 6.56 -12.79
C ALA A 37 -5.94 5.97 -14.07
N VAL A 38 -6.23 4.66 -14.09
CA VAL A 38 -6.84 3.97 -15.24
C VAL A 38 -8.33 3.64 -15.05
N ASP A 39 -8.91 3.90 -13.87
CA ASP A 39 -10.33 3.67 -13.62
C ASP A 39 -11.17 4.79 -14.29
N PRO A 40 -12.00 4.49 -15.30
CA PRO A 40 -12.84 5.50 -15.96
C PRO A 40 -13.85 6.14 -15.00
N GLU A 41 -14.22 5.44 -13.92
CA GLU A 41 -15.16 5.90 -12.90
C GLU A 41 -14.45 6.52 -11.68
N VAL A 42 -13.16 6.86 -11.77
CA VAL A 42 -12.38 7.41 -10.64
C VAL A 42 -13.03 8.64 -10.00
N MET A 43 -13.74 9.45 -10.79
CA MET A 43 -14.46 10.63 -10.29
C MET A 43 -15.58 10.26 -9.30
N SER A 44 -16.17 9.07 -9.39
CA SER A 44 -17.17 8.58 -8.43
C SER A 44 -16.61 8.35 -7.02
N MET A 45 -15.29 8.18 -6.91
CA MET A 45 -14.56 7.94 -5.65
C MET A 45 -13.98 9.23 -5.05
N SER A 46 -14.26 10.37 -5.68
CA SER A 46 -13.93 11.69 -5.15
C SER A 46 -14.78 11.99 -3.91
N SER A 47 -14.38 13.02 -3.15
CA SER A 47 -15.02 13.51 -1.90
C SER A 47 -14.65 12.78 -0.60
N GLU A 48 -13.90 11.68 -0.65
CA GLU A 48 -13.38 11.02 0.56
C GLU A 48 -11.96 10.46 0.35
N PRO A 49 -11.15 10.36 1.42
CA PRO A 49 -9.88 9.65 1.36
C PRO A 49 -10.10 8.16 1.07
N GLN A 50 -9.40 7.66 0.06
CA GLN A 50 -9.43 6.24 -0.28
C GLN A 50 -8.36 5.46 0.51
N GLN A 51 -8.69 4.24 0.92
CA GLN A 51 -7.79 3.36 1.65
C GLN A 51 -7.20 2.31 0.70
N VAL A 52 -5.87 2.22 0.66
CA VAL A 52 -5.17 1.31 -0.26
C VAL A 52 -5.62 -0.15 -0.08
N GLY A 53 -5.83 -0.61 1.16
CA GLY A 53 -6.39 -1.93 1.44
C GLY A 53 -7.76 -2.22 0.81
N LYS A 54 -8.63 -1.21 0.68
CA LYS A 54 -9.92 -1.34 -0.03
C LYS A 54 -9.70 -1.35 -1.54
N LEU A 55 -8.81 -0.50 -2.06
CA LEU A 55 -8.48 -0.44 -3.48
C LEU A 55 -7.80 -1.72 -3.96
N ALA A 56 -6.93 -2.32 -3.14
CA ALA A 56 -6.29 -3.60 -3.38
C ALA A 56 -7.33 -4.71 -3.59
N LYS A 57 -8.35 -4.76 -2.74
CA LYS A 57 -9.49 -5.69 -2.91
C LYS A 57 -10.34 -5.38 -4.15
N LYS A 58 -10.60 -4.09 -4.42
CA LYS A 58 -11.42 -3.66 -5.57
C LYS A 58 -10.75 -3.97 -6.91
N TYR A 59 -9.45 -3.69 -7.04
CA TYR A 59 -8.71 -3.79 -8.30
C TYR A 59 -7.84 -5.06 -8.41
N GLY A 60 -7.77 -5.89 -7.37
CA GLY A 60 -7.12 -7.19 -7.43
C GLY A 60 -5.59 -7.15 -7.38
N PHE A 61 -5.01 -6.25 -6.58
CA PHE A 61 -3.56 -6.22 -6.34
C PHE A 61 -3.22 -6.47 -4.87
N THR A 62 -1.98 -6.89 -4.62
CA THR A 62 -1.42 -7.11 -3.28
C THR A 62 -0.21 -6.23 -3.08
N ASP A 63 0.34 -6.22 -1.86
CA ASP A 63 1.70 -5.76 -1.61
C ASP A 63 2.72 -6.71 -2.27
N ILE A 64 4.01 -6.35 -2.26
CA ILE A 64 5.12 -7.14 -2.82
C ILE A 64 5.28 -8.49 -2.13
N ASP A 65 4.85 -8.59 -0.89
CA ASP A 65 4.85 -9.82 -0.08
C ASP A 65 3.55 -10.64 -0.18
N GLY A 66 2.63 -10.23 -1.05
CA GLY A 66 1.36 -10.92 -1.28
C GLY A 66 0.25 -10.58 -0.28
N ARG A 67 0.50 -9.76 0.74
CA ARG A 67 -0.53 -9.34 1.70
C ARG A 67 -1.49 -8.32 1.09
N ILE A 68 -2.72 -8.34 1.58
CA ILE A 68 -3.63 -7.19 1.50
C ILE A 68 -3.65 -6.58 2.88
N ILE A 69 -3.07 -5.38 3.00
CA ILE A 69 -2.97 -4.68 4.27
C ILE A 69 -4.37 -4.22 4.68
N PRO A 70 -4.87 -4.63 5.87
CA PRO A 70 -6.19 -4.25 6.31
C PRO A 70 -6.26 -2.75 6.53
N SER A 71 -7.40 -2.16 6.21
CA SER A 71 -7.67 -0.77 6.54
C SER A 71 -7.54 -0.52 8.04
N PHE A 72 -6.83 0.54 8.42
CA PHE A 72 -6.88 1.04 9.79
C PHE A 72 -8.33 1.42 10.12
N ILE A 73 -8.92 0.69 11.07
CA ILE A 73 -10.19 1.06 11.70
C ILE A 73 -9.81 1.84 12.95
N MET A 74 -10.18 3.11 13.00
CA MET A 74 -10.02 3.97 14.17
C MET A 74 -11.21 3.80 15.11
#